data_AF-A0A5S9ITF0-F1
#
_entry.id   AF-A0A5S9ITF0-F1
#
_cell.length_a   1.000
_cell.length_b   1.000
_cell.length_c   1.000
_cell.angle_alpha   90.00
_cell.angle_beta   90.00
_cell.angle_gamma   90.00
#
_symmetry.space_group_name_H-M   'P 1'
#
loop_
_entity.id
_entity.type
_entity.pdbx_description
1 polymer ?
#
loop_
_entity_poly.entity_id
_entity_poly.type
_entity_poly.pdbx_seq_one_letter_code
_entity_poly.pdbx_strand_id
1 'polypeptide(L)'
;MKKLLLVMVFLAFVFADDQQKLDDLKKQIQEIQERVASKKAELQLLKKRIEDKKMQRDAASEEMDTTDYSEEKQKLEGQIRKIRGSVNAIKKDTIKYQKIYKNYSAKVQKMSRTSKNSSSSQNKQTNNTNKNTQANKNTQMSNTNKNTAKNSTQTNKNTQASNTNKNTATNNTPVNKNTQANNANKNTQVNKNTGNSGSKPVANVTLRTSQLEEIKKINAIKNKPVDYKKIVTANKCGECHKQEKQVWQKTPHYKTYNDMSKKPRAKGIFKKLGLKGSIKRSGRCSKCHFTQQHTGRKVKAVMGVSCESCHGAGKDWLLIHNDKTRPKDERRKEAMSLGMNNPVDIYLIAQNCYGCHSVPDEELVNIGGHKAGSAFELVSWSQGMVRHNFVRANNSANAKSSPERIRVMFVTGLMLDLEYALRGLLKVTKPGKYYDTMFKKVDKTYKILKAANGKSGGVKEIQELLTLFSKLNMKNRKHLEAGANLVTLKAREFTKNHTGDKLASLDAFIPKNYK
;
A
#
# COMPACT_ATOMS: atom_id res chain seq x y z
N MET A 1 27.45 34.93 19.14
CA MET A 1 27.34 33.72 18.29
C MET A 1 26.05 32.91 18.50
N LYS A 2 25.65 32.51 19.72
CA LYS A 2 24.44 31.69 19.95
C LYS A 2 23.09 32.32 19.50
N LYS A 3 22.89 33.64 19.66
CA LYS A 3 21.68 34.35 19.18
C LYS A 3 21.58 34.44 17.65
N LEU A 4 22.71 34.57 16.95
CA LEU A 4 22.76 34.64 15.48
C LEU A 4 22.42 33.29 14.84
N LEU A 5 22.91 32.20 15.46
CA LEU A 5 22.59 30.83 15.05
C LEU A 5 21.09 30.53 15.20
N LEU A 6 20.46 31.01 16.27
CA LEU A 6 19.03 30.82 16.51
C LEU A 6 18.15 31.53 15.47
N VAL A 7 18.51 32.75 15.08
CA VAL A 7 17.81 33.54 14.06
C VAL A 7 17.98 32.90 12.67
N MET A 8 19.18 32.41 12.34
CA MET A 8 19.41 31.71 11.07
C MET A 8 18.66 30.37 10.97
N VAL A 9 18.58 29.62 12.08
CA VAL A 9 17.77 28.40 12.15
C VAL A 9 16.29 28.73 11.99
N PHE A 10 15.77 29.76 12.69
CA PHE A 10 14.37 30.16 12.60
C PHE A 10 13.99 30.64 11.18
N LEU A 11 14.84 31.44 10.53
CA LEU A 11 14.64 31.85 9.14
C LEU A 11 14.68 30.65 8.19
N ALA A 12 15.61 29.70 8.36
CA ALA A 12 15.67 28.49 7.55
C ALA A 12 14.41 27.62 7.68
N PHE A 13 13.83 27.53 8.88
CA PHE A 13 12.54 26.84 9.10
C PHE A 13 11.37 27.55 8.40
N VAL A 14 11.29 28.88 8.49
CA VAL A 14 10.25 29.67 7.81
C VAL A 14 10.36 29.56 6.28
N PHE A 15 11.58 29.62 5.73
CA PHE A 15 11.81 29.42 4.30
C PHE A 15 11.46 28.00 3.83
N ALA A 16 11.68 26.98 4.66
CA ALA A 16 11.30 25.61 4.35
C ALA A 16 9.77 25.42 4.28
N ASP A 17 9.02 26.03 5.21
CA ASP A 17 7.55 25.97 5.22
C ASP A 17 6.93 26.74 4.04
N ASP A 18 7.49 27.89 3.67
CA ASP A 18 7.05 28.66 2.50
C ASP A 18 7.34 27.95 1.18
N GLN A 19 8.47 27.26 1.09
CA GLN A 19 8.82 26.43 -0.07
C GLN A 19 7.91 25.21 -0.19
N GLN A 20 7.62 24.53 0.94
CA GLN A 20 6.67 23.42 0.98
C GLN A 20 5.28 23.85 0.49
N LYS A 21 4.81 25.03 0.90
CA LYS A 21 3.51 25.56 0.47
C LYS A 21 3.47 25.95 -1.02
N LEU A 22 4.58 26.42 -1.59
CA LEU A 22 4.70 26.62 -3.04
C LEU A 22 4.62 25.30 -3.81
N ASP A 23 5.26 24.25 -3.30
CA ASP A 23 5.25 22.94 -3.95
C ASP A 23 3.89 22.24 -3.82
N ASP A 24 3.18 22.43 -2.70
CA ASP A 24 1.79 22.00 -2.55
C ASP A 24 0.85 22.72 -3.53
N LEU A 25 1.04 24.03 -3.76
CA LEU A 25 0.26 24.78 -4.76
C LEU A 25 0.56 24.32 -6.19
N LYS A 26 1.82 24.05 -6.54
CA LYS A 26 2.18 23.47 -7.85
C LYS A 26 1.52 22.11 -8.05
N LYS A 27 1.52 21.28 -7.01
CA LYS A 27 0.88 19.96 -7.05
C LYS A 27 -0.63 20.08 -7.25
N GLN A 28 -1.31 20.99 -6.57
CA GLN A 28 -2.73 21.25 -6.78
C GLN A 28 -3.03 21.74 -8.22
N ILE A 29 -2.18 22.60 -8.78
CA ILE A 29 -2.32 23.05 -10.18
C ILE A 29 -2.17 21.86 -11.15
N GLN A 30 -1.18 20.98 -10.92
CA GLN A 30 -0.95 19.78 -11.73
C GLN A 30 -2.16 18.82 -11.67
N GLU A 31 -2.69 18.55 -10.47
CA GLU A 31 -3.88 17.70 -10.29
C GLU A 31 -5.12 18.26 -11.00
N ILE A 32 -5.29 19.59 -11.00
CA ILE A 32 -6.36 20.26 -11.74
C ILE A 32 -6.15 20.11 -13.25
N GLN A 33 -4.92 20.27 -13.76
CA GLN A 33 -4.60 20.09 -15.18
C GLN A 33 -4.87 18.66 -15.66
N GLU A 34 -4.54 17.65 -14.86
CA GLU A 34 -4.84 16.24 -15.15
C GLU A 34 -6.35 15.98 -15.19
N ARG A 35 -7.13 16.59 -14.29
CA ARG A 35 -8.60 16.52 -14.34
C ARG A 35 -9.18 17.16 -15.60
N VAL A 36 -8.60 18.27 -16.08
CA VAL A 36 -8.98 18.88 -17.37
C VAL A 36 -8.66 17.94 -18.54
N ALA A 37 -7.46 17.35 -18.55
CA ALA A 37 -7.05 16.42 -19.60
C ALA A 37 -7.97 15.18 -19.65
N SER A 38 -8.29 14.60 -18.50
CA SER A 38 -9.23 13.48 -18.39
C SER A 38 -10.62 13.83 -18.94
N LYS A 39 -11.17 15.00 -18.60
CA LYS A 39 -12.48 15.44 -19.11
C LYS A 39 -12.47 15.78 -20.60
N LYS A 40 -11.34 16.26 -21.14
CA LYS A 40 -11.17 16.43 -22.59
C LYS A 40 -11.13 15.10 -23.34
N ALA A 41 -10.48 14.07 -22.77
CA ALA A 41 -10.47 12.73 -23.35
C ALA A 41 -11.89 12.11 -23.36
N GLU A 42 -12.65 12.27 -22.29
CA GLU A 42 -14.07 11.87 -22.23
C GLU A 42 -14.91 12.57 -23.31
N LEU A 43 -14.68 13.86 -23.53
CA LEU A 43 -15.33 14.62 -24.59
C LEU A 43 -14.97 14.11 -26.00
N GLN A 44 -13.70 13.75 -26.23
CA GLN A 44 -13.27 13.19 -27.51
C GLN A 44 -13.92 11.82 -27.79
N LEU A 45 -14.03 10.98 -26.76
CA LEU A 45 -14.68 9.67 -26.90
C LEU A 45 -16.17 9.81 -27.24
N LEU A 46 -16.87 10.75 -26.60
CA LEU A 46 -18.28 11.00 -26.92
C LEU A 46 -18.49 11.57 -28.31
N LYS A 47 -17.60 12.48 -28.76
CA LYS A 47 -17.62 12.98 -30.15
C LYS A 47 -17.41 11.85 -31.15
N LYS A 48 -16.44 10.97 -30.89
CA LYS A 48 -16.18 9.80 -31.73
C LYS A 48 -17.42 8.89 -31.81
N ARG A 49 -18.07 8.62 -30.68
CA ARG A 49 -19.31 7.82 -30.64
C ARG A 49 -20.45 8.41 -31.48
N ILE A 50 -20.57 9.73 -31.52
CA ILE A 50 -21.56 10.39 -32.39
C ILE A 50 -21.19 10.18 -33.87
N GLU A 51 -19.91 10.31 -34.23
CA GLU A 51 -19.46 10.09 -35.60
C GLU A 51 -19.62 8.62 -36.03
N ASP A 52 -19.24 7.67 -35.16
CA ASP A 52 -19.42 6.24 -35.40
C ASP A 52 -20.90 5.90 -35.63
N LYS A 53 -21.81 6.52 -34.87
CA LYS A 53 -23.26 6.35 -35.05
C LYS A 53 -23.79 6.99 -36.33
N LYS A 54 -23.25 8.14 -36.73
CA LYS A 54 -23.57 8.79 -38.00
C LYS A 54 -23.15 7.90 -39.18
N MET A 55 -21.95 7.33 -39.13
CA MET A 55 -21.47 6.37 -40.14
C MET A 55 -22.33 5.09 -40.19
N GLN A 56 -22.74 4.56 -39.02
CA GLN A 56 -23.63 3.39 -38.96
C GLN A 56 -25.01 3.66 -39.58
N ARG A 57 -25.58 4.86 -39.36
CA ARG A 57 -26.81 5.28 -40.01
C ARG A 57 -26.62 5.42 -41.52
N ASP A 58 -25.54 6.07 -41.96
CA ASP A 58 -25.28 6.31 -43.38
C ASP A 58 -24.97 5.01 -44.16
N ALA A 59 -24.56 3.95 -43.46
CA ALA A 59 -24.32 2.61 -44.00
C ALA A 59 -25.54 1.67 -43.96
N ALA A 60 -26.62 2.03 -43.25
CA ALA A 60 -27.85 1.26 -43.21
C ALA A 60 -28.77 1.69 -44.37
N SER A 61 -29.25 0.74 -45.18
CA SER A 61 -30.27 0.99 -46.22
C SER A 61 -31.55 1.57 -45.58
N GLU A 62 -32.34 2.31 -46.37
CA GLU A 62 -33.44 3.25 -45.99
C GLU A 62 -34.53 2.78 -44.99
N GLU A 63 -34.46 1.57 -44.41
CA GLU A 63 -35.45 1.01 -43.47
C GLU A 63 -35.01 1.04 -41.99
N MET A 64 -34.19 1.99 -41.54
CA MET A 64 -33.87 2.14 -40.11
C MET A 64 -34.67 3.29 -39.47
N ASP A 65 -35.37 2.98 -38.37
CA ASP A 65 -36.16 3.92 -37.57
C ASP A 65 -35.35 5.16 -37.16
N THR A 66 -35.59 6.28 -37.86
CA THR A 66 -34.88 7.56 -37.67
C THR A 66 -35.12 8.16 -36.27
N THR A 67 -36.12 7.67 -35.54
CA THR A 67 -36.52 8.14 -34.22
C THR A 67 -35.50 7.71 -33.14
N ASP A 68 -35.00 6.47 -33.19
CA ASP A 68 -34.00 5.94 -32.24
C ASP A 68 -32.65 6.67 -32.33
N TYR A 69 -32.18 6.97 -33.55
CA TYR A 69 -30.97 7.77 -33.76
C TYR A 69 -31.11 9.20 -33.22
N SER A 70 -32.28 9.82 -33.43
CA SER A 70 -32.54 11.19 -32.97
C SER A 70 -32.51 11.28 -31.43
N GLU A 71 -33.16 10.34 -30.74
CA GLU A 71 -33.17 10.29 -29.28
C GLU A 71 -31.79 10.00 -28.66
N GLU A 72 -31.05 9.02 -29.20
CA GLU A 72 -29.70 8.71 -28.70
C GLU A 72 -28.72 9.86 -28.99
N LYS A 73 -28.80 10.50 -30.15
CA LYS A 73 -28.00 11.69 -30.49
C LYS A 73 -28.29 12.85 -29.53
N GLN A 74 -29.56 13.15 -29.27
CA GLN A 74 -29.95 14.22 -28.34
C GLN A 74 -29.42 13.95 -26.91
N LYS A 75 -29.43 12.69 -26.49
CA LYS A 75 -28.88 12.24 -25.20
C LYS A 75 -27.36 12.42 -25.14
N LEU A 76 -26.63 12.05 -26.19
CA LEU A 76 -25.16 12.21 -26.29
C LEU A 76 -24.77 13.70 -26.33
N GLU A 77 -25.50 14.54 -27.06
CA GLU A 77 -25.29 16.00 -27.08
C GLU A 77 -25.57 16.63 -25.70
N GLY A 78 -26.57 16.13 -24.97
CA GLY A 78 -26.82 16.48 -23.58
C GLY A 78 -25.63 16.17 -22.66
N GLN A 79 -24.99 15.00 -22.83
CA GLN A 79 -23.79 14.63 -22.08
C GLN A 79 -22.58 15.52 -22.44
N ILE A 80 -22.40 15.83 -23.72
CA ILE A 80 -21.35 16.74 -24.21
C ILE A 80 -21.50 18.12 -23.57
N ARG A 81 -22.73 18.68 -23.51
CA ARG A 81 -22.99 19.98 -22.87
C ARG A 81 -22.61 19.97 -21.38
N LYS A 82 -22.98 18.92 -20.64
CA LYS A 82 -22.62 18.77 -19.21
C LYS A 82 -21.10 18.69 -18.99
N ILE A 83 -20.40 17.95 -19.84
CA ILE A 83 -18.94 17.81 -19.76
C ILE A 83 -18.25 19.13 -20.12
N ARG A 84 -18.70 19.85 -21.16
CA ARG A 84 -18.18 21.19 -21.49
C ARG A 84 -18.35 22.17 -20.33
N GLY A 85 -19.52 22.18 -19.67
CA GLY A 85 -19.75 22.97 -18.46
C GLY A 85 -18.77 22.61 -17.34
N SER A 86 -18.53 21.32 -17.12
CA SER A 86 -17.56 20.83 -16.13
C SER A 86 -16.13 21.24 -16.46
N VAL A 87 -15.70 21.13 -17.73
CA VAL A 87 -14.37 21.58 -18.18
C VAL A 87 -14.18 23.08 -17.94
N ASN A 88 -15.19 23.89 -18.24
CA ASN A 88 -15.14 25.34 -18.03
C ASN A 88 -15.07 25.70 -16.54
N ALA A 89 -15.80 24.99 -15.67
CA ALA A 89 -15.69 25.16 -14.22
C ALA A 89 -14.28 24.82 -13.70
N ILE A 90 -13.71 23.69 -14.11
CA ILE A 90 -12.36 23.26 -13.70
C ILE A 90 -11.29 24.23 -14.22
N LYS A 91 -11.46 24.79 -15.43
CA LYS A 91 -10.56 25.83 -15.95
C LYS A 91 -10.59 27.11 -15.11
N LYS A 92 -11.77 27.52 -14.61
CA LYS A 92 -11.87 28.67 -13.68
C LYS A 92 -11.11 28.41 -12.39
N ASP A 93 -11.18 27.19 -11.85
CA ASP A 93 -10.37 26.80 -10.70
C ASP A 93 -8.87 26.84 -11.03
N THR A 94 -8.47 26.39 -12.21
CA THR A 94 -7.05 26.44 -12.65
C THR A 94 -6.52 27.88 -12.63
N ILE A 95 -7.27 28.82 -13.21
CA ILE A 95 -6.91 30.25 -13.23
C ILE A 95 -6.83 30.82 -11.81
N LYS A 96 -7.77 30.46 -10.93
CA LYS A 96 -7.78 30.87 -9.52
C LYS A 96 -6.51 30.40 -8.80
N TYR A 97 -6.14 29.12 -8.92
CA TYR A 97 -4.96 28.56 -8.25
C TYR A 97 -3.65 29.07 -8.86
N GLN A 98 -3.59 29.30 -10.18
CA GLN A 98 -2.44 29.96 -10.81
C GLN A 98 -2.23 31.39 -10.31
N LYS A 99 -3.31 32.15 -10.10
CA LYS A 99 -3.26 33.50 -9.51
C LYS A 99 -2.77 33.46 -8.06
N ILE A 100 -3.26 32.52 -7.26
CA ILE A 100 -2.81 32.29 -5.88
C ILE A 100 -1.31 31.96 -5.86
N TYR A 101 -0.87 31.03 -6.71
CA TYR A 101 0.54 30.65 -6.82
C TYR A 101 1.42 31.84 -7.21
N LYS A 102 1.04 32.60 -8.25
CA LYS A 102 1.80 33.78 -8.71
C LYS A 102 1.93 34.85 -7.62
N ASN A 103 0.85 35.11 -6.88
CA ASN A 103 0.87 36.07 -5.77
C ASN A 103 1.74 35.57 -4.60
N TYR A 104 1.64 34.28 -4.27
CA TYR A 104 2.43 33.69 -3.19
C TYR A 104 3.92 33.63 -3.54
N SER A 105 4.26 33.24 -4.78
CA SER A 105 5.65 33.20 -5.24
C SER A 105 6.29 34.59 -5.27
N ALA A 106 5.54 35.62 -5.66
CA ALA A 106 6.02 37.00 -5.61
C ALA A 106 6.28 37.47 -4.17
N LYS A 107 5.41 37.09 -3.21
CA LYS A 107 5.59 37.39 -1.78
C LYS A 107 6.86 36.72 -1.23
N VAL A 108 7.06 35.43 -1.51
CA VAL A 108 8.24 34.66 -1.08
C VAL A 108 9.53 35.24 -1.68
N GLN A 109 9.51 35.62 -2.97
CA GLN A 109 10.65 36.28 -3.62
C GLN A 109 10.97 37.67 -3.02
N LYS A 110 9.94 38.45 -2.67
CA LYS A 110 10.13 39.76 -2.01
C LYS A 110 10.78 39.59 -0.63
N MET A 111 10.30 38.64 0.18
CA MET A 111 10.86 38.31 1.50
C MET A 111 12.32 37.83 1.41
N SER A 112 12.65 37.01 0.40
CA SER A 112 14.03 36.57 0.13
C SER A 112 14.97 37.72 -0.28
N ARG A 113 14.48 38.73 -1.00
CA ARG A 113 15.25 39.94 -1.33
C ARG A 113 15.45 40.87 -0.14
N THR A 114 14.46 40.98 0.75
CA THR A 114 14.57 41.83 1.95
C THR A 114 15.57 41.25 2.96
N SER A 115 15.66 39.92 3.08
CA SER A 115 16.65 39.26 3.96
C SER A 115 18.09 39.37 3.45
N LYS A 116 18.29 39.51 2.12
CA LYS A 116 19.63 39.70 1.52
C LYS A 116 20.16 41.13 1.70
N ASN A 117 19.29 42.15 1.69
CA ASN A 117 19.69 43.53 1.94
C ASN A 117 19.97 43.84 3.42
N SER A 118 19.32 43.15 4.37
CA SER A 118 19.66 43.30 5.81
C SER A 118 21.02 42.72 6.18
N SER A 119 21.51 41.73 5.42
CA SER A 119 22.86 41.14 5.60
C SER A 119 23.99 41.98 4.98
N SER A 120 23.70 42.89 4.04
CA SER A 120 24.72 43.81 3.48
C SER A 120 24.92 45.07 4.34
N SER A 121 23.91 45.48 5.13
CA SER A 121 24.02 46.62 6.06
C SER A 121 24.82 46.31 7.33
N GLN A 122 24.85 45.03 7.77
CA GLN A 122 25.64 44.63 8.96
C GLN A 122 27.13 44.44 8.67
N ASN A 123 27.54 44.28 7.40
CA ASN A 123 28.96 44.13 7.04
C ASN A 123 29.68 45.49 6.86
N LYS A 124 28.97 46.61 7.03
CA LYS A 124 29.55 47.97 7.03
C LYS A 124 29.89 48.49 8.44
N GLN A 125 29.48 47.79 9.50
CA GLN A 125 29.68 48.23 10.89
C GLN A 125 30.80 47.49 11.63
N THR A 126 31.44 46.50 10.99
CA THR A 126 32.61 45.78 11.54
C THR A 126 33.95 46.19 10.92
N ASN A 127 33.97 47.14 9.99
CA ASN A 127 35.21 47.62 9.33
C ASN A 127 35.77 48.93 9.92
N ASN A 128 35.31 49.38 11.09
CA ASN A 128 35.78 50.62 11.71
C ASN A 128 36.57 50.45 13.02
N THR A 129 37.04 49.24 13.33
CA THR A 129 37.81 48.96 14.57
C THR A 129 39.18 48.31 14.37
N ASN A 130 39.71 48.26 13.13
CA ASN A 130 41.08 47.76 12.88
C ASN A 130 41.89 48.66 11.95
N LYS A 131 41.86 49.98 12.21
CA LYS A 131 42.83 50.96 11.69
C LYS A 131 43.64 51.52 12.87
N ASN A 132 44.38 50.68 13.59
CA ASN A 132 45.48 51.17 14.41
C ASN A 132 46.49 50.08 14.80
N THR A 133 46.96 49.28 13.85
CA THR A 133 48.21 48.53 14.06
C THR A 133 48.77 48.02 12.73
N GLN A 134 49.32 48.93 11.91
CA GLN A 134 50.27 48.55 10.87
C GLN A 134 51.12 49.77 10.50
N ALA A 135 52.23 49.93 11.23
CA ALA A 135 53.35 50.76 10.83
C ALA A 135 54.62 50.18 11.48
N ASN A 136 55.19 49.14 10.86
CA ASN A 136 56.60 49.09 10.48
C ASN A 136 57.02 47.68 10.01
N LYS A 137 57.52 47.65 8.76
CA LYS A 137 58.76 46.99 8.29
C LYS A 137 58.89 45.46 8.45
N ASN A 138 59.40 44.68 7.51
CA ASN A 138 59.96 44.90 6.18
C ASN A 138 60.15 43.52 5.53
N THR A 139 60.00 43.46 4.20
CA THR A 139 60.87 42.80 3.21
C THR A 139 61.20 41.29 3.36
N GLN A 140 60.60 40.38 2.57
CA GLN A 140 60.95 39.94 1.19
C GLN A 140 62.17 39.00 1.09
N MET A 141 61.94 37.78 0.52
CA MET A 141 62.75 37.01 -0.45
C MET A 141 62.50 35.49 -0.28
N SER A 142 61.88 34.82 -1.27
CA SER A 142 62.52 34.01 -2.33
C SER A 142 62.64 32.53 -1.89
N ASN A 143 62.61 31.46 -2.69
CA ASN A 143 62.59 31.28 -4.14
C ASN A 143 62.24 29.79 -4.45
N THR A 144 61.50 29.55 -5.54
CA THR A 144 61.66 28.46 -6.54
C THR A 144 61.77 26.94 -6.20
N ASN A 145 60.81 26.21 -6.80
CA ASN A 145 60.94 25.18 -7.85
C ASN A 145 60.98 23.64 -7.60
N LYS A 146 60.26 22.99 -8.52
CA LYS A 146 60.45 21.69 -9.21
C LYS A 146 59.87 20.38 -8.61
N ASN A 147 58.88 19.84 -9.35
CA ASN A 147 58.83 18.55 -10.07
C ASN A 147 59.59 17.35 -9.43
N THR A 148 59.10 16.10 -9.40
CA THR A 148 58.53 15.30 -10.49
C THR A 148 58.04 13.92 -9.97
N ALA A 149 56.97 13.40 -10.59
CA ALA A 149 56.68 12.02 -11.03
C ALA A 149 56.96 10.74 -10.18
N LYS A 150 55.88 9.94 -10.05
CA LYS A 150 55.69 8.51 -10.36
C LYS A 150 56.80 7.50 -9.97
N ASN A 151 56.43 6.44 -9.24
CA ASN A 151 56.16 5.14 -9.87
C ASN A 151 55.53 4.09 -8.94
N SER A 152 54.71 3.25 -9.56
CA SER A 152 54.10 2.01 -9.09
C SER A 152 54.96 0.80 -9.44
N THR A 153 55.01 -0.23 -8.59
CA THR A 153 55.22 -1.69 -8.82
C THR A 153 55.61 -2.31 -7.46
N GLN A 154 55.38 -3.55 -7.04
CA GLN A 154 54.68 -4.76 -7.52
C GLN A 154 54.71 -5.77 -6.34
N THR A 155 53.71 -6.65 -6.27
CA THR A 155 53.76 -8.09 -5.86
C THR A 155 54.44 -8.58 -4.56
N ASN A 156 53.67 -9.35 -3.77
CA ASN A 156 53.97 -10.74 -3.31
C ASN A 156 52.68 -11.34 -2.70
N LYS A 157 52.01 -12.33 -3.32
CA LYS A 157 52.18 -13.80 -3.31
C LYS A 157 52.00 -14.51 -1.94
N ASN A 158 50.99 -15.40 -1.95
CA ASN A 158 50.81 -16.68 -1.26
C ASN A 158 50.90 -16.79 0.27
N THR A 159 49.85 -17.34 0.90
CA THR A 159 49.80 -18.79 1.26
C THR A 159 48.39 -19.24 1.67
N GLN A 160 47.96 -20.38 1.12
CA GLN A 160 46.89 -21.24 1.63
C GLN A 160 47.46 -22.16 2.72
N ALA A 161 46.68 -22.49 3.74
CA ALA A 161 46.74 -23.79 4.41
C ALA A 161 45.40 -24.10 5.08
N SER A 162 44.83 -25.21 4.62
CA SER A 162 43.67 -25.90 5.14
C SER A 162 44.02 -26.64 6.43
N ASN A 163 43.06 -26.84 7.34
CA ASN A 163 43.01 -28.09 8.09
C ASN A 163 41.58 -28.46 8.51
N THR A 164 41.20 -29.64 8.05
CA THR A 164 40.04 -30.46 8.39
C THR A 164 40.26 -31.16 9.73
N ASN A 165 39.22 -31.32 10.55
CA ASN A 165 38.91 -32.64 11.09
C ASN A 165 37.44 -32.80 11.52
N LYS A 166 36.99 -34.04 11.43
CA LYS A 166 35.61 -34.57 11.44
C LYS A 166 35.34 -35.38 12.72
N ASN A 167 34.07 -35.79 12.86
CA ASN A 167 33.52 -36.92 13.65
C ASN A 167 33.29 -36.68 15.16
N THR A 168 32.23 -37.14 15.85
CA THR A 168 31.03 -38.00 15.59
C THR A 168 30.12 -37.89 16.85
N ALA A 169 28.78 -37.85 16.76
CA ALA A 169 27.79 -38.90 17.14
C ALA A 169 27.96 -39.49 18.57
N THR A 170 26.98 -39.81 19.43
CA THR A 170 25.50 -39.91 19.48
C THR A 170 25.16 -40.41 20.91
N ASN A 171 24.00 -40.06 21.49
CA ASN A 171 23.02 -41.02 22.07
C ASN A 171 21.92 -40.35 22.92
N ASN A 172 20.68 -40.79 22.63
CA ASN A 172 19.47 -40.69 23.47
C ASN A 172 19.61 -41.64 24.69
N THR A 173 18.83 -41.65 25.79
CA THR A 173 17.37 -41.52 26.02
C THR A 173 17.15 -41.42 27.57
N PRO A 174 15.94 -41.48 28.18
CA PRO A 174 15.53 -40.51 29.20
C PRO A 174 15.22 -41.13 30.58
N VAL A 175 15.25 -40.33 31.66
CA VAL A 175 14.56 -40.71 32.91
C VAL A 175 13.81 -39.54 33.52
N ASN A 176 12.57 -39.86 33.84
CA ASN A 176 11.50 -39.20 34.55
C ASN A 176 11.91 -38.66 35.95
N LYS A 177 11.47 -37.45 36.33
CA LYS A 177 10.65 -37.25 37.55
C LYS A 177 10.28 -35.78 37.79
N ASN A 178 9.03 -35.68 38.19
CA ASN A 178 8.26 -34.56 38.69
C ASN A 178 8.85 -34.00 40.00
N THR A 179 9.03 -32.68 40.15
CA THR A 179 8.91 -32.03 41.47
C THR A 179 8.57 -30.54 41.34
N GLN A 180 7.74 -30.11 42.27
CA GLN A 180 7.11 -28.82 42.44
C GLN A 180 8.10 -27.68 42.73
N ALA A 181 7.61 -26.48 42.41
CA ALA A 181 7.74 -25.21 43.14
C ALA A 181 8.99 -24.97 44.01
N ASN A 182 9.71 -23.88 43.69
CA ASN A 182 9.94 -22.85 44.70
C ASN A 182 10.28 -21.50 44.07
N ASN A 183 9.65 -20.47 44.65
CA ASN A 183 9.95 -19.06 44.48
C ASN A 183 11.41 -18.77 44.85
N ALA A 184 12.10 -17.96 44.03
CA ALA A 184 13.24 -17.19 44.49
C ALA A 184 13.24 -15.82 43.79
N ASN A 185 12.78 -14.85 44.57
CA ASN A 185 12.94 -13.42 44.37
C ASN A 185 14.44 -13.09 44.26
N LYS A 186 14.89 -12.56 43.12
CA LYS A 186 16.18 -11.85 43.05
C LYS A 186 16.02 -10.52 42.34
N ASN A 187 15.95 -9.52 43.19
CA ASN A 187 16.26 -8.12 42.99
C ASN A 187 17.60 -7.96 42.26
N THR A 188 17.66 -7.29 41.11
CA THR A 188 18.92 -6.71 40.61
C THR A 188 18.65 -5.46 39.77
N GLN A 189 18.80 -4.33 40.45
CA GLN A 189 19.45 -3.09 40.01
C GLN A 189 19.14 -2.54 38.60
N VAL A 190 18.38 -1.45 38.64
CA VAL A 190 18.32 -0.41 37.61
C VAL A 190 19.73 0.18 37.43
N ASN A 191 20.42 -0.21 36.36
CA ASN A 191 21.66 0.44 35.94
C ASN A 191 21.33 1.51 34.89
N LYS A 192 21.33 2.77 35.33
CA LYS A 192 21.37 3.94 34.44
C LYS A 192 22.77 4.00 33.83
N ASN A 193 22.90 3.63 32.57
CA ASN A 193 24.09 3.98 31.79
C ASN A 193 23.69 4.73 30.52
N THR A 194 23.86 6.04 30.59
CA THR A 194 23.90 6.99 29.47
C THR A 194 25.18 6.75 28.68
N GLY A 195 25.10 5.89 27.67
CA GLY A 195 26.17 5.67 26.69
C GLY A 195 25.78 6.26 25.34
N ASN A 196 26.27 7.46 25.07
CA ASN A 196 26.27 8.09 23.74
C ASN A 196 27.23 7.30 22.84
N SER A 197 26.71 6.29 22.14
CA SER A 197 27.43 5.58 21.08
C SER A 197 26.92 6.09 19.74
N GLY A 198 27.80 6.78 19.01
CA GLY A 198 27.50 7.38 17.71
C GLY A 198 26.91 6.37 16.74
N SER A 199 25.62 6.52 16.45
CA SER A 199 24.96 5.80 15.37
C SER A 199 25.51 6.30 14.04
N LYS A 200 26.33 5.48 13.36
CA LYS A 200 26.63 5.66 11.94
C LYS A 200 25.31 5.84 11.15
N PRO A 201 25.26 6.72 10.13
CA PRO A 201 24.07 6.87 9.30
C PRO A 201 23.76 5.53 8.61
N VAL A 202 22.66 4.90 9.00
CA VAL A 202 22.14 3.70 8.34
C VAL A 202 21.77 4.10 6.92
N ALA A 203 22.27 3.35 5.92
CA ALA A 203 21.99 3.59 4.51
C ALA A 203 20.48 3.79 4.30
N ASN A 204 20.10 4.98 3.84
CA ASN A 204 18.71 5.32 3.62
C ASN A 204 18.09 4.31 2.64
N VAL A 205 17.05 3.61 3.10
CA VAL A 205 16.14 2.84 2.27
C VAL A 205 15.29 3.85 1.48
N THR A 206 15.92 4.57 0.56
CA THR A 206 15.23 5.55 -0.27
C THR A 206 14.69 4.83 -1.49
N LEU A 207 13.37 4.78 -1.60
CA LEU A 207 12.70 4.31 -2.81
C LEU A 207 12.91 5.32 -3.94
N ARG A 208 13.15 4.83 -5.16
CA ARG A 208 13.25 5.68 -6.34
C ARG A 208 11.94 6.40 -6.62
N THR A 209 11.99 7.55 -7.29
CA THR A 209 10.77 8.31 -7.65
C THR A 209 9.75 7.46 -8.41
N SER A 210 10.20 6.63 -9.36
CA SER A 210 9.32 5.72 -10.10
C SER A 210 8.61 4.70 -9.21
N GLN A 211 9.31 4.18 -8.20
CA GLN A 211 8.75 3.25 -7.21
C GLN A 211 7.71 3.94 -6.33
N LEU A 212 7.97 5.19 -5.91
CA LEU A 212 7.00 5.98 -5.16
C LEU A 212 5.73 6.27 -5.98
N GLU A 213 5.86 6.58 -7.27
CA GLU A 213 4.71 6.77 -8.15
C GLU A 213 3.91 5.47 -8.35
N GLU A 214 4.59 4.33 -8.47
CA GLU A 214 3.92 3.02 -8.54
C GLU A 214 3.19 2.71 -7.23
N ILE A 215 3.81 2.95 -6.07
CA ILE A 215 3.16 2.80 -4.76
C ILE A 215 1.95 3.70 -4.63
N LYS A 216 2.02 4.96 -5.09
CA LYS A 216 0.87 5.87 -5.09
C LYS A 216 -0.28 5.30 -5.90
N LYS A 217 -0.02 4.75 -7.10
CA LYS A 217 -1.04 4.10 -7.94
C LYS A 217 -1.65 2.88 -7.24
N ILE A 218 -0.82 2.01 -6.65
CA ILE A 218 -1.29 0.82 -5.93
C ILE A 218 -2.14 1.24 -4.71
N ASN A 219 -1.67 2.21 -3.93
CA ASN A 219 -2.39 2.71 -2.76
C ASN A 219 -3.70 3.42 -3.12
N ALA A 220 -3.76 4.10 -4.26
CA ALA A 220 -5.00 4.71 -4.75
C ALA A 220 -6.08 3.65 -5.03
N ILE A 221 -5.69 2.48 -5.53
CA ILE A 221 -6.61 1.34 -5.73
C ILE A 221 -6.95 0.71 -4.38
N LYS A 222 -5.93 0.38 -3.57
CA LYS A 222 -6.07 -0.31 -2.28
C LYS A 222 -6.92 0.45 -1.26
N ASN A 223 -6.76 1.78 -1.21
CA ASN A 223 -7.44 2.63 -0.24
C ASN A 223 -8.72 3.27 -0.79
N LYS A 224 -9.14 2.90 -2.02
CA LYS A 224 -10.38 3.42 -2.61
C LYS A 224 -11.56 3.05 -1.71
N PRO A 225 -12.28 4.04 -1.14
CA PRO A 225 -13.46 3.75 -0.34
C PRO A 225 -14.51 3.01 -1.16
N VAL A 226 -15.23 2.08 -0.53
CA VAL A 226 -16.35 1.40 -1.18
C VAL A 226 -17.47 2.41 -1.44
N ASP A 227 -17.88 2.53 -2.70
CA ASP A 227 -19.08 3.28 -3.06
C ASP A 227 -20.32 2.41 -2.84
N TYR A 228 -20.99 2.61 -1.71
CA TYR A 228 -22.18 1.84 -1.34
C TYR A 228 -23.38 2.04 -2.28
N LYS A 229 -23.37 3.04 -3.17
CA LYS A 229 -24.39 3.21 -4.23
C LYS A 229 -24.14 2.30 -5.43
N LYS A 230 -22.95 1.70 -5.51
CA LYS A 230 -22.53 0.79 -6.59
C LYS A 230 -22.59 -0.68 -6.19
N ILE A 231 -23.07 -0.97 -4.99
CA ILE A 231 -23.29 -2.33 -4.51
C ILE A 231 -24.59 -2.87 -5.12
N VAL A 232 -24.53 -4.05 -5.72
CA VAL A 232 -25.67 -4.71 -6.40
C VAL A 232 -26.16 -5.97 -5.67
N THR A 233 -25.47 -6.36 -4.59
CA THR A 233 -25.70 -7.55 -3.76
C THR A 233 -25.32 -8.86 -4.45
N ALA A 234 -25.07 -9.91 -3.65
CA ALA A 234 -24.76 -11.25 -4.17
C ALA A 234 -25.91 -11.89 -4.96
N ASN A 235 -27.14 -11.36 -4.85
CA ASN A 235 -28.26 -11.87 -5.64
C ASN A 235 -28.02 -11.63 -7.13
N LYS A 236 -27.55 -10.44 -7.52
CA LYS A 236 -27.20 -10.15 -8.91
C LYS A 236 -26.03 -10.99 -9.42
N CYS A 237 -25.01 -11.21 -8.59
CA CYS A 237 -23.92 -12.11 -8.95
C CYS A 237 -24.42 -13.54 -9.18
N GLY A 238 -25.36 -14.01 -8.36
CA GLY A 238 -25.92 -15.36 -8.41
C GLY A 238 -26.88 -15.64 -9.57
N GLU A 239 -27.30 -14.64 -10.34
CA GLU A 239 -28.06 -14.85 -11.57
C GLU A 239 -27.23 -15.63 -12.60
N CYS A 240 -25.92 -15.35 -12.67
CA CYS A 240 -24.95 -16.04 -13.54
C CYS A 240 -24.05 -17.04 -12.80
N HIS A 241 -23.70 -16.77 -11.54
CA HIS A 241 -22.78 -17.58 -10.72
C HIS A 241 -23.52 -18.38 -9.65
N LYS A 242 -24.42 -19.26 -10.08
CA LYS A 242 -25.32 -20.02 -9.18
C LYS A 242 -24.55 -20.94 -8.23
N GLN A 243 -23.58 -21.68 -8.76
CA GLN A 243 -22.80 -22.66 -7.99
C GLN A 243 -21.87 -21.95 -6.98
N GLU A 244 -21.23 -20.84 -7.37
CA GLU A 244 -20.42 -20.03 -6.47
C GLU A 244 -21.25 -19.45 -5.32
N LYS A 245 -22.47 -18.97 -5.61
CA LYS A 245 -23.40 -18.47 -4.59
C LYS A 245 -23.76 -19.57 -3.59
N GLN A 246 -24.03 -20.79 -4.04
CA GLN A 246 -24.33 -21.93 -3.17
C GLN A 246 -23.17 -22.28 -2.24
N VAL A 247 -21.92 -22.24 -2.73
CA VAL A 247 -20.74 -22.43 -1.87
C VAL A 247 -20.65 -21.30 -0.85
N TRP A 248 -20.76 -20.05 -1.30
CA TRP A 248 -20.67 -18.88 -0.43
C TRP A 248 -21.71 -18.90 0.71
N GLN A 249 -22.94 -19.32 0.44
CA GLN A 249 -24.01 -19.44 1.46
C GLN A 249 -23.67 -20.41 2.60
N LYS A 250 -22.73 -21.34 2.42
CA LYS A 250 -22.30 -22.27 3.46
C LYS A 250 -21.23 -21.67 4.38
N THR A 251 -20.62 -20.55 3.98
CA THR A 251 -19.46 -19.96 4.66
C THR A 251 -19.82 -19.10 5.89
N PRO A 252 -18.89 -18.91 6.84
CA PRO A 252 -19.03 -17.92 7.90
C PRO A 252 -19.25 -16.49 7.37
N HIS A 253 -18.68 -16.15 6.21
CA HIS A 253 -18.87 -14.85 5.57
C HIS A 253 -20.34 -14.53 5.33
N TYR A 254 -21.10 -15.47 4.75
CA TYR A 254 -22.54 -15.33 4.62
C TYR A 254 -23.25 -15.26 5.97
N LYS A 255 -22.98 -16.24 6.85
CA LYS A 255 -23.64 -16.40 8.15
C LYS A 255 -23.46 -15.22 9.10
N THR A 256 -22.40 -14.42 8.88
CA THR A 256 -22.08 -13.24 9.70
C THR A 256 -23.27 -12.28 9.82
N TYR A 257 -24.11 -12.16 8.79
CA TYR A 257 -25.31 -11.31 8.83
C TYR A 257 -26.26 -11.64 9.98
N ASN A 258 -26.49 -12.93 10.24
CA ASN A 258 -27.48 -13.38 11.20
C ASN A 258 -26.85 -13.68 12.56
N ASP A 259 -25.60 -14.14 12.57
CA ASP A 259 -24.98 -14.69 13.76
C ASP A 259 -24.22 -13.64 14.57
N MET A 260 -23.59 -12.66 13.92
CA MET A 260 -22.61 -11.79 14.58
C MET A 260 -23.22 -11.02 15.75
N SER A 261 -24.40 -10.44 15.57
CA SER A 261 -25.08 -9.67 16.62
C SER A 261 -25.58 -10.53 17.78
N LYS A 262 -25.68 -11.85 17.61
CA LYS A 262 -26.13 -12.78 18.66
C LYS A 262 -24.98 -13.22 19.57
N LYS A 263 -23.73 -13.18 19.08
CA LYS A 263 -22.56 -13.69 19.81
C LYS A 263 -22.27 -12.87 21.08
N PRO A 264 -22.20 -13.50 22.29
CA PRO A 264 -21.86 -12.80 23.53
C PRO A 264 -20.53 -12.05 23.45
N ARG A 265 -19.50 -12.64 22.82
CA ARG A 265 -18.21 -11.99 22.59
C ARG A 265 -18.34 -10.70 21.77
N ALA A 266 -19.18 -10.69 20.73
CA ALA A 266 -19.37 -9.51 19.89
C ALA A 266 -20.07 -8.38 20.67
N LYS A 267 -21.12 -8.72 21.44
CA LYS A 267 -21.79 -7.77 22.35
C LYS A 267 -20.83 -7.21 23.41
N GLY A 268 -19.98 -8.06 23.99
CA GLY A 268 -18.97 -7.66 24.96
C GLY A 268 -17.95 -6.67 24.39
N ILE A 269 -17.40 -6.94 23.19
CA ILE A 269 -16.49 -6.02 22.50
C ILE A 269 -17.20 -4.69 22.22
N PHE A 270 -18.44 -4.74 21.73
CA PHE A 270 -19.25 -3.56 21.43
C PHE A 270 -19.46 -2.66 22.66
N LYS A 271 -19.80 -3.26 23.80
CA LYS A 271 -19.97 -2.57 25.09
C LYS A 271 -18.66 -1.95 25.58
N LYS A 272 -17.55 -2.69 25.52
CA LYS A 272 -16.23 -2.19 25.95
C LYS A 272 -15.76 -0.98 25.16
N LEU A 273 -16.15 -0.88 23.89
CA LEU A 273 -15.87 0.27 23.03
C LEU A 273 -16.83 1.46 23.24
N GLY A 274 -17.80 1.35 24.16
CA GLY A 274 -18.80 2.40 24.39
C GLY A 274 -19.72 2.67 23.19
N LEU A 275 -19.81 1.73 22.23
CA LEU A 275 -20.62 1.91 21.03
C LEU A 275 -22.11 1.76 21.37
N LYS A 276 -22.94 2.63 20.79
CA LYS A 276 -24.40 2.61 20.93
C LYS A 276 -25.07 2.04 19.67
N GLY A 277 -26.29 1.55 19.81
CA GLY A 277 -27.08 1.00 18.71
C GLY A 277 -26.69 -0.45 18.37
N SER A 278 -26.71 -0.81 17.08
CA SER A 278 -26.45 -2.20 16.65
C SER A 278 -25.09 -2.35 15.97
N ILE A 279 -24.45 -3.51 16.13
CA ILE A 279 -23.22 -3.91 15.42
C ILE A 279 -23.32 -3.72 13.90
N LYS A 280 -24.49 -3.96 13.29
CA LYS A 280 -24.75 -3.75 11.85
C LYS A 280 -24.69 -2.29 11.39
N ARG A 281 -24.75 -1.33 12.32
CA ARG A 281 -24.87 0.12 12.06
C ARG A 281 -23.69 0.93 12.61
N SER A 282 -22.72 0.30 13.27
CA SER A 282 -21.67 1.01 14.01
C SER A 282 -20.56 1.61 13.15
N GLY A 283 -20.55 1.33 11.84
CA GLY A 283 -19.49 1.75 10.91
C GLY A 283 -18.17 1.01 11.13
N ARG A 284 -17.67 0.92 12.38
CA ARG A 284 -16.43 0.21 12.73
C ARG A 284 -16.55 -1.29 12.50
N CYS A 285 -17.58 -1.93 13.06
CA CYS A 285 -17.74 -3.38 12.94
C CYS A 285 -18.20 -3.78 11.52
N SER A 286 -18.99 -2.92 10.87
CA SER A 286 -19.60 -3.23 9.59
C SER A 286 -18.62 -3.25 8.42
N LYS A 287 -17.50 -2.53 8.52
CA LYS A 287 -16.41 -2.55 7.52
C LYS A 287 -15.87 -3.95 7.22
N CYS A 288 -15.80 -4.84 8.21
CA CYS A 288 -15.22 -6.18 8.05
C CYS A 288 -16.24 -7.32 8.06
N HIS A 289 -17.45 -7.07 8.57
CA HIS A 289 -18.41 -8.14 8.84
C HIS A 289 -19.66 -8.13 7.96
N PHE A 290 -19.90 -7.06 7.20
CA PHE A 290 -21.09 -6.95 6.36
C PHE A 290 -20.76 -6.33 5.01
N THR A 291 -21.50 -6.73 3.98
CA THR A 291 -21.66 -5.91 2.79
C THR A 291 -22.73 -4.87 3.08
N GLN A 292 -22.39 -3.60 2.83
CA GLN A 292 -23.28 -2.46 3.05
C GLN A 292 -23.72 -1.89 1.71
N GLN A 293 -24.93 -1.34 1.66
CA GLN A 293 -25.50 -0.69 0.47
C GLN A 293 -26.25 0.57 0.87
N HIS A 294 -26.33 1.54 -0.02
CA HIS A 294 -27.25 2.66 0.12
C HIS A 294 -28.70 2.18 -0.02
N THR A 295 -29.50 2.40 1.03
CA THR A 295 -30.95 2.16 1.05
C THR A 295 -31.63 3.51 1.32
N GLY A 296 -32.10 4.16 0.25
CA GLY A 296 -32.47 5.57 0.28
C GLY A 296 -31.29 6.43 0.74
N ARG A 297 -31.51 7.27 1.76
CA ARG A 297 -30.50 8.20 2.30
C ARG A 297 -29.48 7.56 3.25
N LYS A 298 -29.62 6.27 3.63
CA LYS A 298 -28.79 5.63 4.66
C LYS A 298 -27.99 4.45 4.10
N VAL A 299 -26.75 4.31 4.55
CA VAL A 299 -25.94 3.11 4.33
C VAL A 299 -26.32 2.07 5.38
N LYS A 300 -26.73 0.87 4.95
CA LYS A 300 -27.11 -0.24 5.85
C LYS A 300 -26.39 -1.52 5.47
N ALA A 301 -26.11 -2.36 6.46
CA ALA A 301 -25.73 -3.74 6.22
C ALA A 301 -26.90 -4.48 5.56
N VAL A 302 -26.69 -4.97 4.33
CA VAL A 302 -27.69 -5.70 3.56
C VAL A 302 -27.42 -7.20 3.55
N MET A 303 -26.16 -7.60 3.73
CA MET A 303 -25.75 -9.00 3.71
C MET A 303 -24.56 -9.21 4.66
N GLY A 304 -24.18 -10.47 4.86
CA GLY A 304 -22.87 -10.82 5.42
C GLY A 304 -21.75 -10.36 4.49
N VAL A 305 -20.52 -10.78 4.75
CA VAL A 305 -19.42 -10.57 3.79
C VAL A 305 -19.80 -11.31 2.50
N SER A 306 -20.01 -10.58 1.41
CA SER A 306 -20.59 -11.10 0.16
C SER A 306 -19.60 -11.08 -1.00
N CYS A 307 -20.05 -11.44 -2.21
CA CYS A 307 -19.25 -11.41 -3.45
C CYS A 307 -18.47 -10.11 -3.60
N GLU A 308 -19.14 -8.97 -3.39
CA GLU A 308 -18.59 -7.63 -3.63
C GLU A 308 -17.59 -7.20 -2.54
N SER A 309 -17.55 -7.89 -1.39
CA SER A 309 -16.50 -7.70 -0.39
C SER A 309 -15.14 -8.20 -0.86
N CYS A 310 -15.10 -9.16 -1.80
CA CYS A 310 -13.87 -9.66 -2.41
C CYS A 310 -13.69 -9.15 -3.85
N HIS A 311 -14.77 -9.10 -4.63
CA HIS A 311 -14.76 -8.78 -6.07
C HIS A 311 -15.01 -7.30 -6.41
N GLY A 312 -15.24 -6.45 -5.40
CA GLY A 312 -15.53 -5.02 -5.61
C GLY A 312 -16.99 -4.74 -5.91
N ALA A 313 -17.39 -3.47 -5.84
CA ALA A 313 -18.78 -3.03 -6.03
C ALA A 313 -19.22 -3.19 -7.50
N GLY A 314 -20.29 -3.93 -7.74
CA GLY A 314 -20.63 -4.51 -9.04
C GLY A 314 -21.22 -3.58 -10.09
N LYS A 315 -21.83 -2.46 -9.69
CA LYS A 315 -22.70 -1.67 -10.59
C LYS A 315 -22.05 -1.27 -11.90
N ASP A 316 -20.79 -0.85 -11.87
CA ASP A 316 -20.11 -0.31 -13.05
C ASP A 316 -19.53 -1.40 -13.95
N TRP A 317 -19.23 -2.59 -13.41
CA TRP A 317 -18.52 -3.63 -14.17
C TRP A 317 -19.35 -4.87 -14.47
N LEU A 318 -20.50 -5.07 -13.80
CA LEU A 318 -21.31 -6.29 -13.93
C LEU A 318 -21.76 -6.54 -15.38
N LEU A 319 -22.26 -5.51 -16.07
CA LEU A 319 -22.74 -5.65 -17.45
C LEU A 319 -21.59 -5.91 -18.42
N ILE A 320 -20.48 -5.17 -18.28
CA ILE A 320 -19.27 -5.42 -19.08
C ILE A 320 -18.75 -6.83 -18.85
N HIS A 321 -18.70 -7.29 -17.60
CA HIS A 321 -18.29 -8.63 -17.25
C HIS A 321 -19.18 -9.69 -17.91
N ASN A 322 -20.49 -9.47 -18.00
CA ASN A 322 -21.44 -10.43 -18.56
C ASN A 322 -21.60 -10.34 -20.09
N ASP A 323 -21.01 -9.34 -20.75
CA ASP A 323 -21.13 -9.19 -22.20
C ASP A 323 -20.35 -10.28 -22.93
N LYS A 324 -21.05 -11.37 -23.27
CA LYS A 324 -20.48 -12.53 -23.98
C LYS A 324 -20.25 -12.27 -25.46
N THR A 325 -20.72 -11.16 -26.02
CA THR A 325 -20.45 -10.78 -27.41
C THR A 325 -19.01 -10.32 -27.61
N ARG A 326 -18.34 -9.93 -26.52
CA ARG A 326 -16.96 -9.44 -26.51
C ARG A 326 -15.96 -10.50 -26.05
N PRO A 327 -14.71 -10.46 -26.54
CA PRO A 327 -13.65 -11.36 -26.10
C PRO A 327 -13.47 -11.34 -24.57
N LYS A 328 -13.32 -12.53 -23.99
CA LYS A 328 -13.26 -12.74 -22.54
C LYS A 328 -12.20 -11.90 -21.84
N ASP A 329 -11.04 -11.74 -22.44
CA ASP A 329 -9.93 -11.01 -21.83
C ASP A 329 -10.11 -9.50 -21.92
N GLU A 330 -10.71 -8.98 -23.00
CA GLU A 330 -11.04 -7.57 -23.15
C GLU A 330 -12.07 -7.13 -22.11
N ARG A 331 -13.20 -7.85 -22.01
CA ARG A 331 -14.25 -7.52 -21.04
C ARG A 331 -13.75 -7.64 -19.59
N ARG A 332 -12.82 -8.56 -19.31
CA ARG A 332 -12.19 -8.68 -17.98
C ARG A 332 -11.30 -7.51 -17.68
N LYS A 333 -10.45 -7.10 -18.62
CA LYS A 333 -9.55 -5.96 -18.47
C LYS A 333 -10.33 -4.66 -18.24
N GLU A 334 -11.42 -4.46 -18.98
CA GLU A 334 -12.30 -3.30 -18.79
C GLU A 334 -13.07 -3.37 -17.47
N ALA A 335 -13.68 -4.50 -17.14
CA ALA A 335 -14.35 -4.66 -15.86
C ALA A 335 -13.39 -4.41 -14.67
N MET A 336 -12.12 -4.82 -14.78
CA MET A 336 -11.08 -4.50 -13.79
C MET A 336 -10.78 -3.01 -13.70
N SER A 337 -10.72 -2.28 -14.83
CA SER A 337 -10.52 -0.82 -14.81
C SER A 337 -11.69 -0.08 -14.16
N LEU A 338 -12.89 -0.67 -14.20
CA LEU A 338 -14.12 -0.18 -13.57
C LEU A 338 -14.25 -0.61 -12.09
N GLY A 339 -13.27 -1.34 -11.54
CA GLY A 339 -13.21 -1.68 -10.12
C GLY A 339 -13.55 -3.14 -9.77
N MET A 340 -13.64 -4.03 -10.76
CA MET A 340 -13.73 -5.47 -10.50
C MET A 340 -12.38 -6.01 -9.99
N ASN A 341 -12.40 -6.63 -8.82
CA ASN A 341 -11.26 -7.40 -8.33
C ASN A 341 -11.34 -8.81 -8.91
N ASN A 342 -10.56 -9.06 -9.98
CA ASN A 342 -10.56 -10.32 -10.70
C ASN A 342 -9.51 -11.30 -10.13
N PRO A 343 -9.84 -12.58 -9.92
CA PRO A 343 -8.89 -13.61 -9.51
C PRO A 343 -7.64 -13.79 -10.38
N VAL A 344 -7.60 -13.27 -11.62
CA VAL A 344 -6.34 -13.25 -12.39
C VAL A 344 -5.25 -12.42 -11.69
N ASP A 345 -5.61 -11.37 -10.97
CA ASP A 345 -4.70 -10.58 -10.14
C ASP A 345 -4.68 -11.14 -8.70
N ILE A 346 -3.74 -12.05 -8.45
CA ILE A 346 -3.59 -12.75 -7.16
C ILE A 346 -3.33 -11.75 -6.02
N TYR A 347 -2.49 -10.75 -6.25
CA TYR A 347 -2.18 -9.73 -5.26
C TYR A 347 -3.45 -8.97 -4.86
N LEU A 348 -4.24 -8.53 -5.85
CA LEU A 348 -5.47 -7.76 -5.65
C LEU A 348 -6.52 -8.54 -4.84
N ILE A 349 -6.69 -9.84 -5.11
CA ILE A 349 -7.59 -10.67 -4.30
C ILE A 349 -7.04 -10.88 -2.89
N ALA A 350 -5.77 -11.24 -2.76
CA ALA A 350 -5.15 -11.51 -1.47
C ALA A 350 -5.22 -10.29 -0.53
N GLN A 351 -5.00 -9.08 -1.06
CA GLN A 351 -5.06 -7.87 -0.24
C GLN A 351 -6.44 -7.62 0.34
N ASN A 352 -7.52 -7.99 -0.35
CA ASN A 352 -8.88 -7.83 0.17
C ASN A 352 -9.11 -8.73 1.37
N CYS A 353 -8.56 -9.95 1.36
CA CYS A 353 -8.60 -10.84 2.52
C CYS A 353 -7.90 -10.20 3.73
N TYR A 354 -6.67 -9.71 3.54
CA TYR A 354 -5.89 -9.11 4.62
C TYR A 354 -6.47 -7.79 5.13
N GLY A 355 -7.24 -7.06 4.32
CA GLY A 355 -7.95 -5.84 4.75
C GLY A 355 -8.81 -6.03 5.99
N CYS A 356 -9.40 -7.22 6.15
CA CYS A 356 -10.18 -7.59 7.33
C CYS A 356 -9.41 -8.54 8.26
N HIS A 357 -8.73 -9.54 7.70
CA HIS A 357 -8.11 -10.61 8.49
C HIS A 357 -6.83 -10.21 9.24
N SER A 358 -6.26 -9.04 8.93
CA SER A 358 -5.20 -8.39 9.72
C SER A 358 -5.72 -7.51 10.87
N VAL A 359 -7.02 -7.18 10.88
CA VAL A 359 -7.68 -6.30 11.87
C VAL A 359 -6.88 -5.01 12.12
N PRO A 360 -6.83 -4.08 11.16
CA PRO A 360 -5.92 -2.94 11.24
C PRO A 360 -6.51 -1.78 12.07
N ASP A 361 -6.85 -2.05 13.33
CA ASP A 361 -7.52 -1.15 14.28
C ASP A 361 -7.01 -1.42 15.71
N GLU A 362 -6.12 -0.55 16.20
CA GLU A 362 -5.48 -0.66 17.51
C GLU A 362 -6.50 -0.57 18.66
N GLU A 363 -7.45 0.35 18.56
CA GLU A 363 -8.44 0.62 19.61
C GLU A 363 -9.42 -0.55 19.76
N LEU A 364 -9.88 -1.10 18.63
CA LEU A 364 -10.72 -2.31 18.60
C LEU A 364 -10.08 -3.48 19.34
N VAL A 365 -8.76 -3.62 19.26
CA VAL A 365 -8.01 -4.68 19.93
C VAL A 365 -7.75 -4.34 21.39
N ASN A 366 -7.11 -3.20 21.65
CA ASN A 366 -6.61 -2.87 22.98
C ASN A 366 -7.75 -2.55 23.96
N ILE A 367 -8.79 -1.83 23.51
CA ILE A 367 -9.94 -1.47 24.35
C ILE A 367 -11.05 -2.53 24.19
N GLY A 368 -11.42 -2.83 22.95
CA GLY A 368 -12.52 -3.74 22.67
C GLY A 368 -12.24 -5.20 23.05
N GLY A 369 -10.96 -5.61 23.09
CA GLY A 369 -10.58 -7.02 23.30
C GLY A 369 -10.77 -7.89 22.05
N HIS A 370 -10.89 -7.28 20.87
CA HIS A 370 -10.85 -8.00 19.60
C HIS A 370 -9.47 -8.64 19.39
N LYS A 371 -9.38 -9.71 18.59
CA LYS A 371 -8.07 -10.26 18.20
C LYS A 371 -7.42 -9.33 17.17
N ALA A 372 -6.11 -9.12 17.23
CA ALA A 372 -5.36 -8.33 16.24
C ALA A 372 -5.09 -9.09 14.94
N GLY A 373 -6.09 -9.84 14.46
CA GLY A 373 -5.96 -10.74 13.34
C GLY A 373 -6.66 -12.08 13.59
N SER A 374 -6.70 -12.89 12.54
CA SER A 374 -7.24 -14.25 12.57
C SER A 374 -6.16 -15.27 12.19
N ALA A 375 -6.47 -16.56 12.29
CA ALA A 375 -5.62 -17.63 11.78
C ALA A 375 -5.73 -17.79 10.25
N PHE A 376 -5.97 -16.69 9.55
CA PHE A 376 -6.08 -16.65 8.10
C PHE A 376 -4.71 -16.92 7.49
N GLU A 377 -4.69 -17.86 6.55
CA GLU A 377 -3.59 -18.09 5.62
C GLU A 377 -4.24 -18.26 4.25
N LEU A 378 -3.68 -17.59 3.24
CA LEU A 378 -4.33 -17.38 1.95
C LEU A 378 -4.69 -18.68 1.25
N VAL A 379 -3.77 -19.66 1.16
CA VAL A 379 -4.02 -20.91 0.43
C VAL A 379 -5.06 -21.76 1.14
N SER A 380 -4.86 -22.03 2.43
CA SER A 380 -5.72 -22.94 3.20
C SER A 380 -7.17 -22.49 3.27
N TRP A 381 -7.43 -21.18 3.33
CA TRP A 381 -8.79 -20.66 3.35
C TRP A 381 -9.36 -20.53 1.93
N SER A 382 -8.57 -20.02 0.97
CA SER A 382 -9.06 -19.81 -0.40
C SER A 382 -9.29 -21.11 -1.18
N GLN A 383 -8.53 -22.17 -0.87
CA GLN A 383 -8.69 -23.49 -1.48
C GLN A 383 -9.58 -24.44 -0.65
N GLY A 384 -9.94 -24.02 0.56
CA GLY A 384 -10.92 -24.70 1.41
C GLY A 384 -12.29 -24.03 1.35
N MET A 385 -12.67 -23.41 2.46
CA MET A 385 -14.01 -22.95 2.80
C MET A 385 -14.59 -21.96 1.82
N VAL A 386 -13.75 -21.13 1.18
CA VAL A 386 -14.22 -20.14 0.21
C VAL A 386 -13.88 -20.50 -1.23
N ARG A 387 -13.45 -21.72 -1.53
CA ARG A 387 -13.12 -22.14 -2.90
C ARG A 387 -14.37 -22.24 -3.76
N HIS A 388 -14.42 -21.54 -4.89
CA HIS A 388 -15.57 -21.56 -5.82
C HIS A 388 -15.11 -21.39 -7.28
N ASN A 389 -14.22 -22.27 -7.73
CA ASN A 389 -13.52 -22.15 -9.02
C ASN A 389 -14.24 -22.90 -10.17
N PHE A 390 -15.53 -22.66 -10.37
CA PHE A 390 -16.33 -23.40 -11.37
C PHE A 390 -15.93 -23.07 -12.81
N VAL A 391 -15.64 -21.80 -13.10
CA VAL A 391 -15.22 -21.34 -14.44
C VAL A 391 -13.95 -22.05 -14.97
N ARG A 392 -13.10 -22.61 -14.09
CA ARG A 392 -11.89 -23.33 -14.50
C ARG A 392 -12.15 -24.75 -15.00
N ALA A 393 -13.29 -25.33 -14.62
CA ALA A 393 -13.74 -26.65 -15.06
C ALA A 393 -15.00 -26.53 -15.92
N ASN A 394 -15.14 -25.45 -16.70
CA ASN A 394 -16.32 -25.22 -17.55
C ASN A 394 -17.66 -25.37 -16.79
N ASN A 395 -17.68 -24.95 -15.52
CA ASN A 395 -18.81 -25.06 -14.59
C ASN A 395 -19.26 -26.49 -14.22
N SER A 396 -18.47 -27.52 -14.54
CA SER A 396 -18.78 -28.91 -14.18
C SER A 396 -18.41 -29.24 -12.73
N ALA A 397 -17.37 -28.61 -12.19
CA ALA A 397 -16.88 -28.88 -10.86
C ALA A 397 -16.29 -27.64 -10.19
N ASN A 398 -16.33 -27.61 -8.86
CA ASN A 398 -15.52 -26.67 -8.09
C ASN A 398 -14.06 -27.13 -8.21
N ALA A 399 -13.28 -26.54 -9.12
CA ALA A 399 -11.92 -26.98 -9.39
C ALA A 399 -10.94 -26.61 -8.26
N LYS A 400 -9.91 -27.43 -8.04
CA LYS A 400 -8.73 -27.00 -7.28
C LYS A 400 -7.89 -26.08 -8.17
N SER A 401 -7.18 -25.11 -7.58
CA SER A 401 -6.16 -24.38 -8.34
C SER A 401 -4.99 -25.30 -8.67
N SER A 402 -4.27 -25.05 -9.77
CA SER A 402 -3.08 -25.83 -10.11
C SER A 402 -1.98 -25.66 -9.05
N PRO A 403 -1.07 -26.63 -8.89
CA PRO A 403 0.05 -26.54 -7.95
C PRO A 403 0.89 -25.26 -8.14
N GLU A 404 1.17 -24.90 -9.39
CA GLU A 404 1.97 -23.71 -9.77
C GLU A 404 1.29 -22.45 -9.24
N ARG A 405 -0.01 -22.30 -9.49
CA ARG A 405 -0.79 -21.18 -8.98
C ARG A 405 -0.83 -21.17 -7.45
N ILE A 406 -0.97 -22.33 -6.81
CA ILE A 406 -0.97 -22.44 -5.35
C ILE A 406 0.37 -21.96 -4.75
N ARG A 407 1.51 -22.26 -5.39
CA ARG A 407 2.83 -21.76 -4.95
C ARG A 407 2.92 -20.24 -5.04
N VAL A 408 2.44 -19.64 -6.13
CA VAL A 408 2.38 -18.18 -6.27
C VAL A 408 1.46 -17.57 -5.21
N MET A 409 0.29 -18.17 -4.98
CA MET A 409 -0.63 -17.75 -3.92
C MET A 409 0.03 -17.85 -2.54
N PHE A 410 0.74 -18.93 -2.22
CA PHE A 410 1.40 -19.11 -0.94
C PHE A 410 2.41 -18.00 -0.64
N VAL A 411 3.34 -17.76 -1.57
CA VAL A 411 4.36 -16.70 -1.41
C VAL A 411 3.70 -15.32 -1.34
N THR A 412 2.74 -15.04 -2.21
CA THR A 412 1.97 -13.78 -2.17
C THR A 412 1.28 -13.60 -0.82
N GLY A 413 0.67 -14.67 -0.30
CA GLY A 413 0.05 -14.69 1.01
C GLY A 413 1.02 -14.30 2.12
N LEU A 414 2.23 -14.87 2.15
CA LEU A 414 3.28 -14.51 3.12
C LEU A 414 3.72 -13.05 2.99
N MET A 415 3.93 -12.57 1.76
CA MET A 415 4.36 -11.19 1.52
C MET A 415 3.30 -10.19 2.01
N LEU A 416 2.01 -10.42 1.71
CA LEU A 416 0.96 -9.52 2.18
C LEU A 416 0.74 -9.64 3.69
N ASP A 417 0.91 -10.83 4.28
CA ASP A 417 0.81 -10.98 5.73
C ASP A 417 1.87 -10.13 6.45
N LEU A 418 3.08 -10.08 5.90
CA LEU A 418 4.18 -9.24 6.35
C LEU A 418 3.90 -7.76 6.10
N GLU A 419 3.41 -7.40 4.92
CA GLU A 419 3.03 -6.03 4.56
C GLU A 419 2.00 -5.46 5.54
N TYR A 420 0.92 -6.20 5.77
CA TYR A 420 -0.16 -5.76 6.65
C TYR A 420 0.25 -5.75 8.12
N ALA A 421 1.17 -6.62 8.55
CA ALA A 421 1.75 -6.55 9.89
C ALA A 421 2.59 -5.29 10.10
N LEU A 422 3.45 -4.92 9.12
CA LEU A 422 4.20 -3.66 9.15
C LEU A 422 3.28 -2.44 9.13
N ARG A 423 2.25 -2.43 8.27
CA ARG A 423 1.22 -1.38 8.26
C ARG A 423 0.43 -1.34 9.56
N GLY A 424 0.25 -2.48 10.21
CA GLY A 424 -0.32 -2.56 11.55
C GLY A 424 0.53 -1.84 12.58
N LEU A 425 1.85 -2.08 12.58
CA LEU A 425 2.80 -1.37 13.45
C LEU A 425 2.81 0.14 13.22
N LEU A 426 2.64 0.61 11.98
CA LEU A 426 2.49 2.06 11.68
C LEU A 426 1.26 2.71 12.32
N LYS A 427 0.25 1.92 12.69
CA LYS A 427 -0.97 2.40 13.34
C LYS A 427 -0.87 2.39 14.87
N VAL A 428 0.17 1.79 15.43
CA VAL A 428 0.36 1.72 16.88
C VAL A 428 0.63 3.12 17.42
N THR A 429 -0.14 3.52 18.41
CA THR A 429 0.05 4.78 19.15
C THR A 429 0.63 4.55 20.54
N LYS A 430 0.47 3.33 21.09
CA LYS A 430 0.98 2.96 22.41
C LYS A 430 1.34 1.48 22.52
N PRO A 431 2.24 1.10 23.45
CA PRO A 431 2.47 -0.30 23.77
C PRO A 431 1.17 -1.02 24.15
N GLY A 432 1.08 -2.31 23.82
CA GLY A 432 -0.06 -3.14 24.17
C GLY A 432 -0.25 -4.33 23.24
N LYS A 433 -1.34 -5.06 23.46
CA LYS A 433 -1.61 -6.33 22.77
C LYS A 433 -1.59 -6.22 21.25
N TYR A 434 -2.08 -5.12 20.69
CA TYR A 434 -2.03 -4.88 19.25
C TYR A 434 -0.59 -4.80 18.72
N TYR A 435 0.27 -3.99 19.38
CA TYR A 435 1.70 -3.90 19.06
C TYR A 435 2.38 -5.28 19.14
N ASP A 436 2.22 -5.98 20.26
CA ASP A 436 2.87 -7.28 20.48
C ASP A 436 2.46 -8.30 19.42
N THR A 437 1.18 -8.31 19.05
CA THR A 437 0.67 -9.25 18.05
C THR A 437 1.21 -8.92 16.67
N MET A 438 1.20 -7.63 16.27
CA MET A 438 1.75 -7.21 14.98
C MET A 438 3.25 -7.46 14.90
N PHE A 439 3.99 -7.20 15.97
CA PHE A 439 5.44 -7.43 16.02
C PHE A 439 5.78 -8.93 15.91
N LYS A 440 5.11 -9.78 16.70
CA LYS A 440 5.26 -11.25 16.60
C LYS A 440 4.91 -11.76 15.20
N LYS A 441 3.92 -11.15 14.56
CA LYS A 441 3.50 -11.49 13.20
C LYS A 441 4.57 -11.13 12.17
N VAL A 442 5.18 -9.94 12.27
CA VAL A 442 6.33 -9.55 11.43
C VAL A 442 7.46 -10.59 11.57
N ASP A 443 7.86 -10.91 12.80
CA ASP A 443 8.95 -11.87 13.06
C ASP A 443 8.64 -13.27 12.50
N LYS A 444 7.45 -13.80 12.80
CA LYS A 444 7.02 -15.12 12.32
C LYS A 444 7.00 -15.17 10.80
N THR A 445 6.34 -14.22 10.15
CA THR A 445 6.17 -14.23 8.70
C THR A 445 7.49 -13.98 7.98
N TYR A 446 8.35 -13.12 8.51
CA TYR A 446 9.73 -12.95 8.01
C TYR A 446 10.53 -14.27 8.05
N LYS A 447 10.48 -15.00 9.16
CA LYS A 447 11.18 -16.30 9.29
C LYS A 447 10.68 -17.33 8.26
N ILE A 448 9.36 -17.43 8.08
CA ILE A 448 8.78 -18.33 7.08
C ILE A 448 9.20 -17.91 5.66
N LEU A 449 9.13 -16.62 5.35
CA LEU A 449 9.52 -16.10 4.04
C LEU A 449 11.01 -16.33 3.76
N LYS A 450 11.88 -16.17 4.76
CA LYS A 450 13.32 -16.49 4.67
C LYS A 450 13.56 -17.97 4.40
N ALA A 451 12.86 -18.85 5.12
CA ALA A 451 12.97 -20.30 4.92
C ALA A 451 12.48 -20.72 3.53
N ALA A 452 11.33 -20.20 3.09
CA ALA A 452 10.78 -20.43 1.76
C ALA A 452 11.77 -19.98 0.67
N ASN A 453 12.35 -18.78 0.80
CA ASN A 453 13.33 -18.26 -0.15
C ASN A 453 14.58 -19.15 -0.27
N GLY A 454 15.09 -19.65 0.86
CA GLY A 454 16.24 -20.55 0.86
C GLY A 454 15.92 -21.87 0.15
N LYS A 455 14.71 -22.39 0.31
CA LYS A 455 14.27 -23.65 -0.33
C LYS A 455 13.91 -23.50 -1.80
N SER A 456 13.44 -22.33 -2.23
CA SER A 456 13.14 -22.04 -3.64
C SER A 456 14.37 -21.71 -4.49
N GLY A 457 15.59 -21.87 -3.97
CA GLY A 457 16.82 -21.50 -4.69
C GLY A 457 17.07 -19.99 -4.78
N GLY A 458 16.36 -19.18 -3.99
CA GLY A 458 16.48 -17.72 -4.01
C GLY A 458 15.59 -17.06 -5.06
N VAL A 459 14.41 -16.61 -4.63
CA VAL A 459 13.56 -15.73 -5.46
C VAL A 459 14.06 -14.30 -5.32
N LYS A 460 14.44 -13.69 -6.44
CA LYS A 460 15.00 -12.33 -6.50
C LYS A 460 14.21 -11.32 -5.65
N GLU A 461 12.90 -11.25 -5.84
CA GLU A 461 12.03 -10.30 -5.14
C GLU A 461 12.06 -10.53 -3.62
N ILE A 462 12.17 -11.78 -3.17
CA ILE A 462 12.24 -12.11 -1.75
C ILE A 462 13.64 -11.82 -1.20
N GLN A 463 14.71 -12.13 -1.93
CA GLN A 463 16.09 -11.81 -1.52
C GLN A 463 16.29 -10.30 -1.29
N GLU A 464 15.75 -9.48 -2.20
CA GLU A 464 15.76 -8.02 -2.07
C GLU A 464 14.99 -7.56 -0.83
N LEU A 465 13.82 -8.16 -0.55
CA LEU A 465 13.11 -7.90 0.70
C LEU A 465 13.93 -8.31 1.93
N LEU A 466 14.50 -9.51 1.96
CA LEU A 466 15.28 -9.99 3.11
C LEU A 466 16.49 -9.10 3.41
N THR A 467 17.14 -8.60 2.36
CA THR A 467 18.27 -7.65 2.44
C THR A 467 17.83 -6.30 2.97
N LEU A 468 16.62 -5.83 2.60
CA LEU A 468 16.07 -4.63 3.19
C LEU A 468 15.78 -4.86 4.68
N PHE A 469 15.09 -5.95 5.01
CA PHE A 469 14.60 -6.22 6.36
C PHE A 469 15.71 -6.23 7.41
N SER A 470 16.91 -6.71 7.07
CA SER A 470 18.07 -6.67 7.98
C SER A 470 18.54 -5.25 8.32
N LYS A 471 18.13 -4.24 7.55
CA LYS A 471 18.48 -2.82 7.74
C LYS A 471 17.32 -2.01 8.36
N LEU A 472 16.15 -2.62 8.55
CA LEU A 472 14.98 -1.90 9.09
C LEU A 472 15.09 -1.73 10.61
N ASN A 473 14.93 -0.49 11.07
CA ASN A 473 14.68 -0.22 12.47
C ASN A 473 13.17 -0.27 12.72
N MET A 474 12.71 -1.35 13.35
CA MET A 474 11.28 -1.59 13.62
C MET A 474 10.64 -0.59 14.60
N LYS A 475 11.44 0.25 15.27
CA LYS A 475 10.95 1.36 16.11
C LYS A 475 10.84 2.68 15.33
N ASN A 476 11.39 2.74 14.11
CA ASN A 476 11.36 3.93 13.28
C ASN A 476 10.19 3.89 12.28
N ARG A 477 9.28 4.86 12.39
CA ARG A 477 8.08 4.95 11.54
C ARG A 477 8.41 5.02 10.04
N LYS A 478 9.43 5.80 9.64
CA LYS A 478 9.84 5.90 8.23
C LYS A 478 10.37 4.56 7.70
N HIS A 479 11.09 3.80 8.54
CA HIS A 479 11.58 2.47 8.16
C HIS A 479 10.43 1.46 8.02
N LEU A 480 9.45 1.48 8.94
CA LEU A 480 8.26 0.64 8.83
C LEU A 480 7.45 0.94 7.55
N GLU A 481 7.30 2.22 7.21
CA GLU A 481 6.63 2.65 5.98
C GLU A 481 7.40 2.23 4.73
N ALA A 482 8.71 2.47 4.69
CA ALA A 482 9.57 2.04 3.60
C ALA A 482 9.54 0.51 3.42
N GLY A 483 9.57 -0.24 4.53
CA GLY A 483 9.45 -1.70 4.54
C GLY A 483 8.12 -2.17 3.95
N ALA A 484 6.99 -1.64 4.43
CA ALA A 484 5.66 -2.01 3.93
C ALA A 484 5.50 -1.68 2.44
N ASN A 485 6.02 -0.54 2.01
CA ASN A 485 5.98 -0.11 0.64
C ASN A 485 6.89 -0.96 -0.27
N LEU A 486 8.07 -1.37 0.18
CA LEU A 486 8.90 -2.29 -0.60
C LEU A 486 8.23 -3.66 -0.72
N VAL A 487 7.64 -4.19 0.36
CA VAL A 487 6.89 -5.47 0.31
C VAL A 487 5.76 -5.39 -0.71
N THR A 488 5.04 -4.27 -0.75
CA THR A 488 3.99 -4.00 -1.76
C THR A 488 4.53 -4.13 -3.18
N LEU A 489 5.63 -3.43 -3.49
CA LEU A 489 6.26 -3.46 -4.83
C LEU A 489 6.74 -4.86 -5.19
N LYS A 490 7.49 -5.50 -4.29
CA LYS A 490 8.06 -6.82 -4.53
C LYS A 490 6.99 -7.90 -4.67
N ALA A 491 5.87 -7.79 -3.95
CA ALA A 491 4.76 -8.72 -4.10
C ALA A 491 4.08 -8.56 -5.48
N ARG A 492 3.93 -7.32 -5.97
CA ARG A 492 3.41 -7.07 -7.32
C ARG A 492 4.34 -7.61 -8.40
N GLU A 493 5.64 -7.29 -8.30
CA GLU A 493 6.68 -7.84 -9.20
C GLU A 493 6.66 -9.37 -9.18
N PHE A 494 6.63 -9.98 -7.99
CA PHE A 494 6.59 -11.43 -7.84
C PHE A 494 5.38 -12.05 -8.57
N THR A 495 4.17 -11.54 -8.34
CA THR A 495 2.97 -12.07 -9.01
C THR A 495 2.96 -11.87 -10.53
N LYS A 496 3.74 -10.91 -11.05
CA LYS A 496 3.88 -10.65 -12.48
C LYS A 496 4.94 -11.56 -13.12
N ASN A 497 6.03 -11.82 -12.40
CA ASN A 497 7.21 -12.48 -12.94
C ASN A 497 7.20 -14.01 -12.76
N HIS A 498 6.35 -14.54 -11.88
CA HIS A 498 6.35 -15.97 -11.53
C HIS A 498 5.01 -16.64 -11.80
N THR A 499 5.04 -17.75 -12.53
CA THR A 499 3.87 -18.63 -12.76
C THR A 499 3.79 -19.76 -11.73
N GLY A 500 4.91 -20.08 -11.07
CA GLY A 500 5.01 -21.07 -9.98
C GLY A 500 5.56 -22.44 -10.39
N ASP A 501 5.90 -22.60 -11.67
CA ASP A 501 6.59 -23.78 -12.23
C ASP A 501 7.94 -24.03 -11.52
N LYS A 502 8.73 -22.99 -11.30
CA LYS A 502 10.06 -23.06 -10.65
C LYS A 502 10.03 -23.10 -9.12
N LEU A 503 8.85 -23.23 -8.52
CA LEU A 503 8.65 -23.14 -7.07
C LEU A 503 8.22 -24.46 -6.42
N ALA A 504 8.43 -25.59 -7.10
CA ALA A 504 8.01 -26.92 -6.61
C ALA A 504 8.60 -27.31 -5.26
N SER A 505 9.80 -26.84 -4.93
CA SER A 505 10.41 -27.07 -3.61
C SER A 505 9.63 -26.43 -2.45
N LEU A 506 8.68 -25.54 -2.72
CA LEU A 506 7.80 -24.94 -1.71
C LEU A 506 6.63 -25.82 -1.31
N ASP A 507 6.34 -26.92 -2.03
CA ASP A 507 5.16 -27.75 -1.77
C ASP A 507 5.11 -28.32 -0.34
N ALA A 508 6.28 -28.52 0.28
CA ALA A 508 6.38 -28.94 1.68
C ALA A 508 5.94 -27.87 2.71
N PHE A 509 5.99 -26.58 2.33
CA PHE A 509 5.59 -25.45 3.18
C PHE A 509 4.12 -25.08 2.99
N ILE A 510 3.53 -25.46 1.86
CA ILE A 510 2.16 -25.14 1.53
C ILE A 510 1.22 -25.96 2.44
N PRO A 511 0.27 -25.32 3.13
CA PRO A 511 -0.69 -26.04 3.97
C PRO A 511 -1.46 -27.09 3.17
N LYS A 512 -1.48 -28.33 3.67
CA LYS A 512 -2.23 -29.45 3.06
C LYS A 512 -3.67 -29.55 3.57
N ASN A 513 -3.91 -29.03 4.77
CA ASN A 513 -5.22 -29.03 5.41
C ASN A 513 -5.96 -27.74 5.05
N TYR A 514 -6.83 -27.83 4.05
CA TYR A 514 -7.72 -26.75 3.67
C TYR A 514 -8.88 -26.66 4.67
N LYS A 515 -9.11 -25.45 5.20
CA LYS A 515 -10.12 -25.20 6.24
C LYS A 515 -11.51 -25.05 5.68
#